data_AF-A0A6B3GZN0-F1
#
_entry.id   AF-A0A6B3GZN0-F1
#
_cell.length_a   1.000
_cell.length_b   1.000
_cell.length_c   1.000
_cell.angle_alpha   90.00
_cell.angle_beta   90.00
_cell.angle_gamma   90.00
#
_symmetry.space_group_name_H-M   'P 1'
#
loop_
_entity.id
_entity.type
_entity.pdbx_description
1 polymer ?
#
loop_
_entity_poly.entity_id
_entity_poly.type
_entity_poly.pdbx_seq_one_letter_code
_entity_poly.pdbx_strand_id
1 'polypeptide(L)'
;AAEALARQLAPLHMATGGDDDEPLLANLEFTDLLNLGDAASIEVSRTWRPRSQAERLRVPIGVGEDGSPVMLDLKEAAQEGMGPHGLCVGATGSGKSELLRTLVLGLAVTHTSETLNFVLADFKGGATFAGMA
;
A
#
# COMPACT_ATOMS: atom_id res chain seq x y z
N ALA A 1 -11.12 20.16 41.42
CA ALA A 1 -10.49 20.77 40.23
C ALA A 1 -9.66 19.75 39.44
N ALA A 2 -8.68 19.08 40.07
CA ALA A 2 -7.84 18.09 39.39
C ALA A 2 -8.60 16.89 38.78
N GLU A 3 -9.63 16.38 39.48
CA GLU A 3 -10.38 15.19 39.02
C GLU A 3 -11.23 15.44 37.76
N ALA A 4 -11.79 16.65 37.62
CA ALA A 4 -12.56 17.03 36.43
C ALA A 4 -11.63 17.16 35.21
N LEU A 5 -10.45 17.72 35.39
CA LEU A 5 -9.41 17.83 34.37
C LEU A 5 -8.90 16.43 33.96
N ALA A 6 -8.68 15.53 34.92
CA ALA A 6 -8.25 14.16 34.64
C ALA A 6 -9.28 13.38 33.81
N ARG A 7 -10.58 13.56 34.08
CA ARG A 7 -11.66 12.89 33.34
C ARG A 7 -11.84 13.45 31.92
N GLN A 8 -11.51 14.73 31.71
CA GLN A 8 -11.47 15.35 30.39
C GLN A 8 -10.27 14.90 29.55
N LEU A 9 -9.14 14.59 30.19
CA LEU A 9 -7.94 14.10 29.52
C LEU A 9 -7.95 12.58 29.31
N ALA A 10 -8.74 11.82 30.08
CA ALA A 10 -8.80 10.36 30.00
C ALA A 10 -9.07 9.76 28.59
N PRO A 11 -9.95 10.32 27.73
CA PRO A 11 -10.16 9.80 26.37
C PRO A 11 -9.12 10.30 25.36
N LEU A 12 -8.24 11.23 25.73
CA LEU A 12 -7.16 11.70 24.89
C LEU A 12 -5.96 10.79 25.11
N HIS A 13 -5.76 9.85 24.19
CA HIS A 13 -4.48 9.20 24.08
C HIS A 13 -3.48 10.22 23.52
N MET A 14 -2.37 10.42 24.22
CA MET A 14 -1.18 10.96 23.58
C MET A 14 -0.92 10.04 22.39
N ALA A 15 -0.84 10.59 21.17
CA ALA A 15 -0.13 9.90 20.12
C ALA A 15 1.25 9.64 20.72
N THR A 16 1.54 8.39 21.06
CA THR A 16 2.90 7.97 21.30
C THR A 16 3.59 8.20 19.97
N GLY A 17 4.19 9.38 19.82
CA GLY A 17 5.43 9.48 19.08
C GLY A 17 6.33 8.48 19.77
N GLY A 18 6.39 7.27 19.21
CA GLY A 18 7.43 6.34 19.56
C GLY A 18 8.72 7.01 19.13
N ASP A 19 9.51 7.46 20.10
CA ASP A 19 10.94 7.61 19.90
C ASP A 19 11.46 6.20 19.55
N ASP A 20 11.53 5.94 18.24
CA ASP A 20 12.45 5.05 17.54
C ASP A 20 12.39 5.43 16.04
N ASP A 21 13.22 6.42 15.71
CA ASP A 21 13.37 7.16 14.45
C ASP A 21 13.92 6.33 13.27
N GLU A 22 13.15 5.40 12.73
CA GLU A 22 13.45 4.83 11.40
C GLU A 22 12.17 4.30 10.72
N PRO A 23 11.51 5.11 9.86
CA PRO A 23 10.30 4.69 9.14
C PRO A 23 10.47 3.39 8.33
N LEU A 24 11.72 3.09 7.95
CA LEU A 24 12.10 1.89 7.22
C LEU A 24 12.21 0.62 8.10
N LEU A 25 12.32 0.77 9.42
CA LEU A 25 12.40 -0.35 10.37
C LEU A 25 11.05 -0.70 11.02
N ALA A 26 10.03 0.14 10.83
CA ALA A 26 8.68 -0.17 11.29
C ALA A 26 8.08 -1.33 10.47
N ASN A 27 7.45 -2.29 11.16
CA ASN A 27 6.62 -3.30 10.49
C ASN A 27 5.38 -2.60 9.92
N LEU A 28 5.42 -2.26 8.64
CA LEU A 28 4.32 -1.63 7.93
C LEU A 28 3.39 -2.68 7.34
N GLU A 29 2.14 -2.71 7.81
CA GLU A 29 1.12 -3.59 7.25
C GLU A 29 0.56 -3.03 5.93
N PHE A 30 0.07 -3.92 5.07
CA PHE A 30 -0.52 -3.55 3.78
C PHE A 30 -1.73 -2.61 3.93
N THR A 31 -2.58 -2.85 4.94
CA THR A 31 -3.75 -2.02 5.21
C THR A 31 -3.37 -0.61 5.66
N ASP A 32 -2.25 -0.46 6.36
CA ASP A 32 -1.74 0.85 6.78
C ASP A 32 -1.18 1.61 5.57
N LEU A 33 -0.42 0.92 4.71
CA LEU A 33 0.14 1.47 3.47
C LEU A 33 -0.94 2.06 2.55
N LEU A 34 -2.12 1.45 2.49
CA LEU A 34 -3.26 1.92 1.69
C LEU A 34 -4.32 2.70 2.48
N ASN A 35 -4.11 2.91 3.79
CA ASN A 35 -5.06 3.57 4.69
C ASN A 35 -6.48 2.95 4.63
N LEU A 36 -6.54 1.61 4.71
CA LEU A 36 -7.78 0.84 4.60
C LEU A 36 -8.46 0.57 5.95
N GLY A 37 -7.73 0.67 7.06
CA GLY A 37 -8.21 0.24 8.36
C GLY A 37 -8.28 -1.29 8.47
N ASP A 38 -9.29 -1.81 9.16
CA ASP A 38 -9.45 -3.26 9.34
C ASP A 38 -9.79 -3.96 8.00
N ALA A 39 -8.97 -4.94 7.62
CA ALA A 39 -9.14 -5.75 6.41
C ALA A 39 -10.51 -6.43 6.33
N ALA A 40 -11.08 -6.85 7.46
CA ALA A 40 -12.39 -7.50 7.51
C ALA A 40 -13.56 -6.53 7.22
N SER A 41 -13.29 -5.22 7.32
CA SER A 41 -14.28 -4.15 7.15
C SER A 41 -14.17 -3.42 5.80
N ILE A 42 -13.32 -3.89 4.89
CA ILE A 42 -13.10 -3.22 3.60
C ILE A 42 -14.38 -3.24 2.76
N GLU A 43 -14.88 -2.04 2.45
CA GLU A 43 -16.01 -1.84 1.53
C GLU A 43 -15.50 -1.60 0.11
N VAL A 44 -15.78 -2.55 -0.78
CA VAL A 44 -15.35 -2.49 -2.19
C VAL A 44 -15.92 -1.26 -2.92
N SER A 45 -17.16 -0.85 -2.61
CA SER A 45 -17.77 0.37 -3.15
C SER A 45 -16.98 1.64 -2.81
N ARG A 46 -16.29 1.65 -1.67
CA ARG A 46 -15.43 2.76 -1.22
C ARG A 46 -14.06 2.69 -1.88
N THR A 47 -13.44 1.51 -1.97
CA THR A 47 -12.09 1.36 -2.53
C THR A 47 -12.08 1.44 -4.05
N TRP A 48 -13.13 0.99 -4.72
CA TRP A 48 -13.34 1.10 -6.18
C TRP A 48 -14.08 2.37 -6.61
N ARG A 49 -14.02 3.43 -5.80
CA ARG A 49 -14.54 4.74 -6.21
C ARG A 49 -13.92 5.19 -7.53
N PRO A 50 -14.63 5.99 -8.35
CA PRO A 50 -14.04 6.66 -9.50
C PRO A 50 -12.78 7.45 -9.10
N ARG A 51 -11.71 7.24 -9.86
CA ARG A 51 -10.40 7.88 -9.67
C ARG A 51 -10.12 8.91 -10.75
N SER A 52 -9.47 9.99 -10.35
CA SER A 52 -8.93 10.98 -11.28
C SER A 52 -7.83 10.37 -12.15
N GLN A 53 -7.49 11.05 -13.26
CA GLN A 53 -6.36 10.64 -14.12
C GLN A 53 -5.05 10.50 -13.31
N ALA A 54 -4.80 11.39 -12.35
CA ALA A 54 -3.60 11.36 -11.51
C ALA A 54 -3.55 10.12 -10.58
N GLU A 55 -4.70 9.63 -10.12
CA GLU A 55 -4.78 8.48 -9.19
C GLU A 55 -4.84 7.12 -9.90
N ARG A 56 -5.12 7.09 -11.21
CA ARG A 56 -5.17 5.84 -11.98
C ARG A 56 -3.80 5.17 -12.04
N LEU A 57 -3.80 3.84 -11.91
CA LEU A 57 -2.62 2.97 -11.99
C LEU A 57 -1.48 3.38 -11.06
N ARG A 58 -1.81 4.09 -9.98
CA ARG A 58 -0.86 4.63 -9.00
C ARG A 58 -1.16 4.06 -7.62
N VAL A 59 -0.20 3.36 -7.04
CA VAL A 59 -0.36 2.69 -5.74
C VAL A 59 0.89 2.83 -4.87
N PRO A 60 0.75 2.93 -3.54
CA PRO A 60 1.89 2.91 -2.63
C PRO A 60 2.50 1.50 -2.58
N ILE A 61 3.83 1.42 -2.53
CA ILE A 61 4.60 0.15 -2.45
C ILE A 61 5.49 0.05 -1.20
N GLY A 62 5.57 1.13 -0.41
CA GLY A 62 6.35 1.23 0.81
C GLY A 62 6.36 2.66 1.34
N VAL A 63 7.28 2.95 2.25
CA VAL A 63 7.51 4.29 2.81
C VAL A 63 8.96 4.71 2.59
N GLY A 64 9.19 6.01 2.41
CA GLY A 64 10.51 6.61 2.30
C GLY A 64 11.14 6.87 3.66
N GLU A 65 12.38 7.36 3.65
CA GLU A 65 13.12 7.76 4.86
C GLU A 65 12.39 8.86 5.66
N ASP A 66 11.60 9.69 4.98
CA ASP A 66 10.78 10.75 5.57
C ASP A 66 9.41 10.27 6.04
N GLY A 67 9.13 8.96 5.93
CA GLY A 67 7.83 8.35 6.22
C GLY A 67 6.76 8.59 5.16
N SER A 68 7.07 9.32 4.08
CA SER A 68 6.13 9.54 2.98
C SER A 68 5.92 8.24 2.18
N PRO A 69 4.72 7.96 1.68
CA PRO A 69 4.48 6.77 0.88
C PRO A 69 5.26 6.83 -0.45
N VAL A 70 6.00 5.77 -0.75
CA VAL A 70 6.64 5.56 -2.05
C VAL A 70 5.58 5.08 -3.02
N MET A 71 5.20 5.94 -3.96
CA MET A 71 4.17 5.66 -4.95
C MET A 71 4.79 5.09 -6.23
N LEU A 72 4.26 3.96 -6.72
CA LEU A 72 4.53 3.47 -8.07
C LEU A 72 3.41 3.91 -9.00
N ASP A 73 3.76 4.53 -10.12
CA ASP A 73 2.82 5.07 -11.10
C ASP A 73 3.05 4.47 -12.48
N LEU A 74 2.22 3.52 -12.89
CA LEU A 74 2.38 2.76 -14.14
C LEU A 74 1.76 3.47 -15.36
N LYS A 75 1.31 4.72 -15.21
CA LYS A 75 0.84 5.51 -16.34
C LYS A 75 1.99 5.82 -17.31
N GLU A 76 1.63 6.15 -18.55
CA GLU A 76 2.59 6.62 -19.53
C GLU A 76 3.23 7.95 -19.10
N ALA A 77 4.44 8.23 -19.58
CA ALA A 77 5.11 9.50 -19.30
C ALA A 77 4.30 10.71 -19.80
N ALA A 78 3.51 10.55 -20.86
CA ALA A 78 2.59 11.58 -21.37
C ALA A 78 1.45 11.92 -20.38
N GLN A 79 1.20 11.06 -19.41
CA GLN A 79 0.24 11.23 -18.31
C GLN A 79 0.94 11.47 -16.97
N GLU A 80 2.19 11.94 -17.01
CA GLU A 80 3.02 12.23 -15.83
C GLU A 80 3.35 10.98 -14.97
N GLY A 81 3.23 9.78 -15.54
CA GLY A 81 3.59 8.52 -14.88
C GLY A 81 5.07 8.13 -15.04
N MET A 82 5.46 7.01 -14.42
CA MET A 82 6.82 6.46 -14.50
C MET A 82 7.06 5.64 -15.77
N GLY A 83 6.03 5.46 -16.60
CA GLY A 83 6.06 4.66 -17.81
C GLY A 83 5.32 3.33 -17.66
N PRO A 84 4.86 2.74 -18.77
CA PRO A 84 3.99 1.55 -18.76
C PRO A 84 4.72 0.24 -18.42
N HIS A 85 6.05 0.26 -18.38
CA HIS A 85 6.88 -0.93 -18.20
C HIS A 85 7.97 -0.67 -17.16
N GLY A 86 8.26 -1.68 -16.34
CA GLY A 86 9.28 -1.61 -15.30
C GLY A 86 10.05 -2.92 -15.18
N LEU A 87 11.21 -2.85 -14.51
CA LEU A 87 12.07 -3.99 -14.21
C LEU A 87 12.31 -4.05 -12.70
N CYS A 88 12.00 -5.19 -12.08
CA CYS A 88 12.32 -5.46 -10.68
C CYS A 88 13.33 -6.60 -10.59
N VAL A 89 14.53 -6.28 -10.08
CA VAL A 89 15.60 -7.25 -9.87
C VAL A 89 15.87 -7.38 -8.38
N GLY A 90 15.99 -8.61 -7.90
CA GLY A 90 16.27 -8.89 -6.49
C GLY A 90 16.79 -10.31 -6.31
N ALA A 91 17.77 -10.47 -5.43
CA ALA A 91 18.27 -11.78 -5.03
C ALA A 91 17.22 -12.54 -4.18
N THR A 92 17.41 -13.84 -4.00
CA THR A 92 16.59 -14.62 -3.05
C THR A 92 16.66 -13.98 -1.66
N GLY A 93 15.51 -13.77 -1.02
CA GLY A 93 15.41 -13.13 0.29
C GLY A 93 15.31 -11.61 0.27
N SER A 94 15.47 -10.95 -0.88
CA SER A 94 15.39 -9.47 -0.97
C SER A 94 13.96 -8.90 -0.96
N GLY A 95 12.94 -9.74 -0.75
CA GLY A 95 11.53 -9.31 -0.77
C GLY A 95 10.90 -9.14 -2.15
N LYS A 96 11.54 -9.52 -3.27
CA LYS A 96 10.97 -9.37 -4.63
C LYS A 96 9.55 -9.94 -4.78
N SER A 97 9.32 -11.16 -4.28
CA SER A 97 8.00 -11.79 -4.35
C SER A 97 6.95 -11.03 -3.55
N GLU A 98 7.34 -10.47 -2.41
CA GLU A 98 6.43 -9.68 -1.56
C GLU A 98 6.11 -8.32 -2.19
N LEU A 99 7.11 -7.65 -2.75
CA LEU A 99 6.90 -6.41 -3.50
C LEU A 99 5.90 -6.60 -4.67
N LEU A 100 6.02 -7.71 -5.41
CA LEU A 100 5.09 -8.01 -6.50
C LEU A 100 3.68 -8.30 -6.00
N ARG A 101 3.52 -8.98 -4.85
CA ARG A 101 2.22 -9.17 -4.20
C ARG A 101 1.60 -7.86 -3.77
N THR A 102 2.37 -7.00 -3.09
CA THR A 102 1.94 -5.67 -2.65
C THR A 102 1.46 -4.82 -3.83
N LEU A 103 2.20 -4.84 -4.95
CA LEU A 103 1.80 -4.13 -6.16
C LEU A 103 0.48 -4.64 -6.73
N VAL A 104 0.37 -5.96 -6.94
CA VAL A 104 -0.85 -6.57 -7.52
C VAL A 104 -2.05 -6.34 -6.61
N LEU A 105 -1.90 -6.57 -5.30
CA LEU A 105 -2.98 -6.40 -4.33
C LEU A 105 -3.37 -4.93 -4.20
N GLY A 106 -2.40 -4.01 -4.18
CA GLY A 106 -2.66 -2.58 -4.15
C GLY A 106 -3.45 -2.11 -5.37
N LEU A 107 -3.09 -2.59 -6.55
CA LEU A 107 -3.82 -2.30 -7.78
C LEU A 107 -5.23 -2.93 -7.77
N ALA A 108 -5.39 -4.17 -7.29
CA ALA A 108 -6.68 -4.86 -7.24
C ALA A 108 -7.65 -4.23 -6.22
N VAL A 109 -7.17 -3.81 -5.06
CA VAL A 109 -8.01 -3.12 -4.06
C VAL A 109 -8.46 -1.75 -4.57
N THR A 110 -7.65 -1.11 -5.42
CA THR A 110 -7.91 0.23 -5.91
C THR A 110 -8.59 0.28 -7.28
N HIS A 111 -8.57 -0.78 -8.09
CA HIS A 111 -9.15 -0.77 -9.43
C HIS A 111 -10.13 -1.91 -9.63
N THR A 112 -11.23 -1.62 -10.33
CA THR A 112 -12.22 -2.64 -10.69
C THR A 112 -11.66 -3.57 -11.75
N SER A 113 -12.13 -4.82 -11.79
CA SER A 113 -11.82 -5.77 -12.86
C SER A 113 -12.28 -5.33 -14.26
N GLU A 114 -13.24 -4.40 -14.32
CA GLU A 114 -13.68 -3.78 -15.58
C GLU A 114 -12.62 -2.83 -16.18
N THR A 115 -11.75 -2.26 -15.34
CA THR A 115 -10.77 -1.25 -15.74
C THR A 115 -9.32 -1.75 -15.69
N LEU A 116 -9.04 -2.81 -14.94
CA LEU A 116 -7.72 -3.40 -14.82
C LEU A 116 -7.80 -4.93 -14.73
N ASN A 117 -6.99 -5.62 -15.53
CA ASN A 117 -6.83 -7.06 -15.49
C ASN A 117 -5.36 -7.43 -15.30
N PHE A 118 -5.11 -8.59 -14.69
CA PHE A 118 -3.75 -9.07 -14.41
C PHE A 118 -3.44 -10.34 -15.19
N VAL A 119 -2.21 -10.45 -15.64
CA VAL A 119 -1.62 -11.71 -16.13
C VAL A 119 -0.39 -11.96 -15.27
N LEU A 120 -0.47 -12.95 -14.38
CA LEU A 120 0.57 -13.28 -13.42
C LEU A 120 1.31 -14.54 -13.86
N ALA A 121 2.64 -14.47 -14.00
CA ALA A 121 3.47 -15.59 -14.44
C ALA A 121 4.67 -15.76 -13.51
N ASP A 122 4.85 -16.96 -12.95
CA ASP A 122 6.02 -17.35 -12.15
C ASP A 122 6.71 -18.58 -12.78
N PHE A 123 7.87 -18.34 -13.40
CA PHE A 123 8.59 -19.35 -14.18
C PHE A 123 9.44 -20.30 -13.33
N LYS A 124 9.59 -20.05 -12.02
CA LYS A 124 10.43 -20.87 -11.13
C LYS A 124 9.62 -21.88 -10.31
N GLY A 125 8.32 -22.00 -10.57
CA GLY A 125 7.41 -22.81 -9.75
C GLY A 125 7.17 -22.22 -8.35
N GLY A 126 7.39 -20.92 -8.19
CA GLY A 126 7.19 -20.23 -6.92
C GLY A 126 5.71 -20.02 -6.59
N ALA A 127 5.40 -20.03 -5.29
CA ALA A 127 4.09 -19.67 -4.76
C ALA A 127 3.86 -18.14 -4.71
N THR A 128 4.55 -17.36 -5.56
CA THR A 128 4.53 -15.89 -5.49
C THR A 128 3.10 -15.35 -5.59
N PHE A 129 2.23 -15.96 -6.40
CA PHE A 129 0.85 -15.53 -6.55
C PHE A 129 -0.16 -16.57 -6.04
N ALA A 130 0.26 -17.49 -5.17
CA ALA A 130 -0.65 -18.47 -4.58
C ALA A 130 -1.77 -17.75 -3.80
N GLY A 131 -3.02 -18.08 -4.10
CA GLY A 131 -4.20 -17.40 -3.55
C GLY A 131 -4.63 -16.13 -4.29
N MET A 132 -3.90 -15.70 -5.33
CA MET A 132 -4.25 -14.57 -6.21
C MET A 132 -4.59 -14.99 -7.65
N ALA A 133 -4.35 -16.25 -7.99
CA ALA A 133 -4.61 -16.87 -9.29
C ALA A 133 -5.67 -17.96 -9.19
#